data_AF-A0A9E1HHX2-F1
#
_entry.id   AF-A0A9E1HHX2-F1
#
_cell.length_a   1.000
_cell.length_b   1.000
_cell.length_c   1.000
_cell.angle_alpha   90.00
_cell.angle_beta   90.00
_cell.angle_gamma   90.00
#
_symmetry.space_group_name_H-M   'P 1'
#
loop_
_entity.id
_entity.type
_entity.pdbx_description
1 polymer ?
#
loop_
_entity_poly.entity_id
_entity_poly.type
_entity_poly.pdbx_seq_one_letter_code
_entity_poly.pdbx_strand_id
1 'polypeptide(L)'
;MKNKWGRNLSIIQYVTSNEKFKMIFFASILLCLYGTFGLTLKANNYIDAIYIVFTFPLFNLLLFSLLLFYTFQVCTLFYDEFDAYQIRLKNKKAYLKELLKIVILSNLFYLLVFLLLFFIFLNMTNYGYFRIHDWNQYGINNLIYVLFYMIRYFIYGILFCLMIALLYRPYHQKSVMLSFVLFLSGFLFCSNTKAEVSTMLLPWNYYHMVCYDSFQVELLSSFGYFFLLLFVTWLFYQYRYRKRGM
;
A
#
# COMPACT_ATOMS: atom_id res chain seq x y z
N MET A 1 25.87 0.19 -21.54
CA MET A 1 24.70 0.19 -20.65
C MET A 1 23.62 -0.82 -21.09
N LYS A 2 23.99 -2.07 -21.42
CA LYS A 2 23.00 -3.11 -21.76
C LYS A 2 22.34 -3.67 -20.48
N ASN A 3 21.06 -3.34 -20.34
CA ASN A 3 19.97 -4.00 -19.60
C ASN A 3 20.01 -4.12 -18.07
N LYS A 4 20.29 -3.01 -17.36
CA LYS A 4 19.90 -2.90 -15.93
C LYS A 4 18.38 -3.01 -15.72
N TRP A 5 17.60 -2.52 -16.69
CA TRP A 5 16.14 -2.66 -16.73
C TRP A 5 15.68 -4.09 -17.03
N GLY A 6 16.31 -4.77 -18.00
CA GLY A 6 16.01 -6.17 -18.30
C GLY A 6 16.24 -7.11 -17.10
N ARG A 7 17.27 -6.86 -16.29
CA ARG A 7 17.51 -7.62 -15.06
C ARG A 7 16.45 -7.38 -13.98
N ASN A 8 15.96 -6.15 -13.84
CA ASN A 8 14.87 -5.87 -12.91
C ASN A 8 13.57 -6.55 -13.34
N LEU A 9 13.29 -6.55 -14.65
CA LEU A 9 12.14 -7.25 -15.22
C LEU A 9 12.24 -8.76 -15.03
N SER A 10 13.42 -9.36 -15.16
CA SER A 10 13.59 -10.80 -14.91
C SER A 10 13.35 -11.18 -13.45
N ILE A 11 13.70 -10.31 -12.49
CA ILE A 11 13.39 -10.53 -11.08
C ILE A 11 11.88 -10.46 -10.85
N ILE A 12 11.20 -9.46 -11.44
CA ILE A 12 9.74 -9.35 -11.33
C ILE A 12 9.05 -10.58 -11.96
N GLN A 13 9.46 -10.98 -13.16
CA GLN A 13 8.95 -12.18 -13.83
C GLN A 13 9.10 -13.42 -12.95
N TYR A 14 10.27 -13.59 -12.33
CA TYR A 14 10.53 -14.69 -11.41
C TYR A 14 9.61 -14.65 -10.18
N VAL A 15 9.49 -13.49 -9.52
CA VAL A 15 8.56 -13.29 -8.39
C VAL A 15 7.13 -13.64 -8.80
N THR A 16 6.69 -13.23 -10.00
CA THR A 16 5.33 -13.47 -10.50
C THR A 16 5.07 -14.91 -10.93
N SER A 17 6.10 -15.67 -11.31
CA SER A 17 5.95 -17.08 -11.67
C SER A 17 5.71 -18.00 -10.47
N ASN A 18 6.03 -17.53 -9.26
CA ASN A 18 5.95 -18.32 -8.04
C ASN A 18 4.50 -18.62 -7.63
N GLU A 19 4.24 -19.83 -7.13
CA GLU A 19 2.91 -20.27 -6.68
C GLU A 19 2.31 -19.36 -5.60
N LYS A 20 3.14 -18.83 -4.70
CA LYS A 20 2.70 -17.88 -3.67
C LYS A 20 2.12 -16.60 -4.27
N PHE A 21 2.70 -16.11 -5.37
CA PHE A 21 2.16 -14.94 -6.07
C PHE A 21 0.82 -15.27 -6.72
N LYS A 22 0.68 -16.44 -7.33
CA LYS A 22 -0.60 -16.87 -7.94
C LYS A 22 -1.73 -16.94 -6.90
N MET A 23 -1.43 -17.43 -5.69
CA MET A 23 -2.41 -17.41 -4.58
C MET A 23 -2.79 -15.99 -4.15
N ILE A 24 -1.82 -15.09 -4.00
CA ILE A 24 -2.07 -13.67 -3.68
C ILE A 24 -2.88 -12.99 -4.78
N PHE A 25 -2.58 -13.28 -6.04
CA PHE A 25 -3.30 -12.76 -7.20
C PHE A 25 -4.76 -13.26 -7.21
N PHE A 26 -4.99 -14.55 -6.97
CA PHE A 26 -6.35 -15.09 -6.85
C PHE A 26 -7.13 -14.44 -5.71
N ALA A 27 -6.51 -14.29 -4.54
CA ALA A 27 -7.13 -13.59 -3.40
C ALA A 27 -7.41 -12.11 -3.73
N SER A 28 -6.56 -11.47 -4.54
CA SER A 28 -6.77 -10.10 -5.02
C SER A 28 -7.99 -9.99 -5.93
N ILE A 29 -8.22 -10.98 -6.80
CA ILE A 29 -9.45 -11.05 -7.62
C ILE A 29 -10.68 -11.14 -6.73
N LEU A 30 -10.69 -12.04 -5.75
CA LEU A 30 -11.80 -12.17 -4.80
C LEU A 30 -12.06 -10.88 -4.02
N LEU A 31 -11.00 -10.20 -3.59
CA LEU A 31 -11.12 -8.93 -2.89
C LEU A 31 -11.68 -7.83 -3.80
N CYS A 32 -11.24 -7.74 -5.06
CA CYS A 32 -11.78 -6.78 -6.01
C CYS A 32 -13.26 -7.05 -6.30
N LEU A 33 -13.66 -8.32 -6.47
CA LEU A 33 -15.06 -8.71 -6.62
C LEU A 33 -15.89 -8.30 -5.40
N TYR A 34 -15.39 -8.55 -4.18
CA TYR A 34 -16.05 -8.11 -2.96
C TYR A 34 -16.16 -6.58 -2.89
N GLY A 35 -15.09 -5.86 -3.23
CA GLY A 35 -15.08 -4.40 -3.25
C GLY A 35 -16.15 -3.84 -4.19
N THR A 36 -16.18 -4.28 -5.45
CA THR A 36 -17.10 -3.72 -6.45
C THR A 36 -18.52 -4.27 -6.29
N PHE A 37 -18.70 -5.59 -6.40
CA PHE A 37 -20.04 -6.18 -6.31
C PHE A 37 -20.61 -6.16 -4.88
N GLY A 38 -19.78 -6.29 -3.85
CA GLY A 38 -20.28 -6.27 -2.47
C GLY A 38 -20.62 -4.88 -1.96
N LEU A 39 -19.75 -3.89 -2.21
CA LEU A 39 -19.87 -2.56 -1.59
C LEU A 39 -20.50 -1.50 -2.49
N THR A 40 -20.36 -1.59 -3.83
CA THR A 40 -20.72 -0.49 -4.74
C THR A 40 -22.00 -0.68 -5.54
N LEU A 41 -22.71 -1.81 -5.39
CA LEU A 41 -23.98 -2.07 -6.11
C LEU A 41 -25.06 -1.01 -5.92
N LYS A 42 -25.07 -0.34 -4.75
CA LYS A 42 -26.02 0.75 -4.44
C LYS A 42 -25.44 2.14 -4.67
N ALA A 43 -24.16 2.25 -5.04
CA ALA A 43 -23.51 3.52 -5.29
C ALA A 43 -23.89 4.03 -6.69
N ASN A 44 -24.79 5.00 -6.76
CA ASN A 44 -25.22 5.63 -8.02
C ASN A 44 -24.20 6.66 -8.55
N ASN A 45 -22.91 6.46 -8.29
CA ASN A 45 -21.81 7.28 -8.79
C ASN A 45 -20.52 6.46 -8.86
N TYR A 46 -19.90 6.43 -10.03
CA TYR A 46 -18.64 5.73 -10.30
C TYR A 46 -17.49 6.26 -9.45
N ILE A 47 -17.38 7.58 -9.27
CA ILE A 47 -16.27 8.21 -8.54
C ILE A 47 -16.41 7.90 -7.05
N ASP A 48 -17.62 8.04 -6.50
CA ASP A 48 -17.87 7.81 -5.08
C ASP A 48 -17.75 6.32 -4.74
N ALA A 49 -18.08 5.43 -5.67
CA ALA A 49 -17.88 3.99 -5.53
C ALA A 49 -16.41 3.63 -5.26
N ILE A 50 -15.45 4.29 -5.92
CA ILE A 50 -14.02 4.11 -5.63
C ILE A 50 -13.75 4.48 -4.16
N TYR A 51 -14.20 5.66 -3.74
CA TYR A 51 -13.98 6.14 -2.37
C TYR A 51 -14.59 5.21 -1.31
N ILE A 52 -15.82 4.75 -1.52
CA ILE A 52 -16.53 3.84 -0.61
C ILE A 52 -15.72 2.56 -0.38
N VAL A 53 -15.15 1.98 -1.44
CA VAL A 53 -14.36 0.75 -1.33
C VAL A 53 -13.08 0.99 -0.54
N PHE A 54 -12.29 1.99 -0.91
CA PHE A 54 -10.98 2.24 -0.29
C PHE A 54 -11.07 2.89 1.11
N THR A 55 -12.26 3.31 1.55
CA THR A 55 -12.49 3.73 2.94
C THR A 55 -13.10 2.63 3.81
N PHE A 56 -13.49 1.50 3.23
CA PHE A 56 -14.15 0.43 3.96
C PHE A 56 -13.15 -0.33 4.84
N PRO A 57 -13.37 -0.41 6.18
CA PRO A 57 -12.42 -1.00 7.12
C PRO A 57 -11.95 -2.41 6.74
N LEU A 58 -12.90 -3.30 6.42
CA LEU A 58 -12.61 -4.70 6.11
C LEU A 58 -11.86 -4.84 4.78
N PHE A 59 -12.20 -4.01 3.79
CA PHE A 59 -11.51 -3.99 2.51
C PHE A 59 -10.05 -3.56 2.70
N ASN A 60 -9.82 -2.50 3.47
CA ASN A 60 -8.48 -2.02 3.81
C ASN A 60 -7.68 -3.07 4.56
N LEU A 61 -8.26 -3.71 5.57
CA LEU A 61 -7.60 -4.80 6.30
C LEU A 61 -7.13 -5.91 5.35
N LEU A 62 -8.00 -6.37 4.44
CA LEU A 62 -7.67 -7.43 3.49
C LEU A 62 -6.65 -6.98 2.44
N LEU A 63 -6.80 -5.77 1.89
CA LEU A 63 -5.86 -5.23 0.90
C LEU A 63 -4.47 -5.07 1.48
N PHE A 64 -4.36 -4.47 2.67
CA PHE A 64 -3.09 -4.37 3.38
C PHE A 64 -2.55 -5.76 3.72
N SER A 65 -3.38 -6.71 4.16
CA SER A 65 -2.91 -8.08 4.40
C SER A 65 -2.23 -8.69 3.17
N LEU A 66 -2.86 -8.59 1.99
CA LEU A 66 -2.29 -9.08 0.73
C LEU A 66 -0.99 -8.36 0.35
N LEU A 67 -0.97 -7.03 0.48
CA LEU A 67 0.20 -6.20 0.19
C LEU A 67 1.40 -6.56 1.09
N LEU A 68 1.13 -6.79 2.38
CA LEU A 68 2.12 -7.20 3.37
C LEU A 68 2.65 -8.61 3.05
N PHE A 69 1.76 -9.58 2.81
CA PHE A 69 2.15 -10.95 2.43
C PHE A 69 2.99 -10.97 1.16
N TYR A 70 2.63 -10.17 0.17
CA TYR A 70 3.42 -10.03 -1.05
C TYR A 70 4.80 -9.43 -0.77
N THR A 71 4.88 -8.39 0.05
CA THR A 71 6.16 -7.80 0.46
C THR A 71 7.04 -8.81 1.21
N PHE A 72 6.45 -9.63 2.09
CA PHE A 72 7.16 -10.72 2.76
C PHE A 72 7.72 -11.71 1.75
N GLN A 73 6.91 -12.16 0.78
CA GLN A 73 7.37 -13.06 -0.27
C GLN A 73 8.55 -12.48 -1.06
N VAL A 74 8.47 -11.21 -1.47
CA VAL A 74 9.56 -10.51 -2.17
C VAL A 74 10.82 -10.47 -1.31
N CYS A 75 10.69 -10.21 -0.01
CA CYS A 75 11.81 -10.23 0.92
C CYS A 75 12.41 -11.63 1.01
N THR A 76 11.61 -12.66 1.27
CA THR A 76 12.08 -14.06 1.35
C THR A 76 12.83 -14.47 0.09
N LEU A 77 12.28 -14.21 -1.10
CA LEU A 77 12.96 -14.51 -2.37
C LEU A 77 14.30 -13.76 -2.49
N PHE A 78 14.31 -12.46 -2.14
CA PHE A 78 15.54 -11.68 -2.16
C PHE A 78 16.60 -12.23 -1.18
N TYR A 79 16.17 -12.70 -0.01
CA TYR A 79 17.05 -13.21 1.04
C TYR A 79 17.57 -14.61 0.74
N ASP A 80 16.73 -15.54 0.31
CA ASP A 80 17.05 -16.96 0.26
C ASP A 80 17.52 -17.43 -1.13
N GLU A 81 17.04 -16.81 -2.21
CA GLU A 81 17.27 -17.31 -3.57
C GLU A 81 18.22 -16.41 -4.39
N PHE A 82 18.43 -15.17 -3.96
CA PHE A 82 19.36 -14.24 -4.60
C PHE A 82 20.71 -14.12 -3.86
N ASP A 83 21.10 -15.11 -3.05
CA ASP A 83 22.33 -15.07 -2.25
C ASP A 83 23.60 -14.76 -3.07
N ALA A 84 23.76 -15.36 -4.25
CA ALA A 84 24.87 -15.06 -5.16
C ALA A 84 24.86 -13.60 -5.67
N TYR A 85 23.68 -12.97 -5.76
CA TYR A 85 23.53 -11.55 -6.09
C TYR A 85 23.85 -10.65 -4.88
N GLN A 86 23.54 -11.10 -3.66
CA GLN A 86 23.93 -10.40 -2.43
C GLN A 86 25.45 -10.40 -2.25
N ILE A 87 26.11 -11.53 -2.50
CA ILE A 87 27.57 -11.68 -2.40
C ILE A 87 28.29 -10.75 -3.40
N ARG A 88 27.69 -10.47 -4.56
CA ARG A 88 28.22 -9.49 -5.54
C ARG A 88 28.09 -8.03 -5.07
N LEU A 89 27.19 -7.73 -4.15
CA LEU A 89 26.99 -6.38 -3.60
C LEU A 89 28.02 -6.14 -2.49
N LYS A 90 29.20 -5.65 -2.88
CA LYS A 90 30.36 -5.43 -1.98
C LYS A 90 30.08 -4.55 -0.76
N ASN A 91 29.05 -3.69 -0.80
CA ASN A 91 28.75 -2.71 0.24
C ASN A 91 27.32 -2.84 0.78
N LYS A 92 27.17 -2.81 2.11
CA LYS A 92 25.88 -2.82 2.82
C LYS A 92 24.90 -1.73 2.36
N LYS A 93 25.42 -0.54 2.03
CA LYS A 93 24.62 0.57 1.47
C LYS A 93 24.02 0.21 0.11
N ALA A 94 24.82 -0.42 -0.76
CA ALA A 94 24.37 -0.87 -2.08
C ALA A 94 23.34 -2.00 -1.95
N TYR A 95 23.58 -2.91 -1.01
CA TYR A 95 22.63 -3.97 -0.66
C TYR A 95 21.25 -3.44 -0.25
N LEU A 96 21.18 -2.57 0.75
CA LEU A 96 19.91 -2.00 1.21
C LEU A 96 19.21 -1.19 0.12
N LYS A 97 19.98 -0.47 -0.71
CA LYS A 97 19.42 0.29 -1.83
C LYS A 97 18.76 -0.63 -2.86
N GLU A 98 19.37 -1.76 -3.21
CA GLU A 98 18.80 -2.71 -4.16
C GLU A 98 17.58 -3.45 -3.56
N LEU A 99 17.62 -3.83 -2.28
CA LEU A 99 16.46 -4.40 -1.59
C LEU A 99 15.25 -3.45 -1.66
N LEU A 100 15.42 -2.20 -1.21
CA LEU A 100 14.35 -1.20 -1.23
C LEU A 100 13.82 -0.97 -2.65
N LYS A 101 14.72 -0.93 -3.64
CA LYS A 101 14.35 -0.75 -5.04
C LYS A 101 13.50 -1.91 -5.56
N ILE A 102 13.87 -3.16 -5.26
CA ILE A 102 13.10 -4.34 -5.68
C ILE A 102 11.74 -4.35 -5.00
N VAL A 103 11.69 -4.06 -3.69
CA VAL A 103 10.43 -3.98 -2.93
C VAL A 103 9.50 -2.90 -3.51
N ILE A 104 10.03 -1.72 -3.85
CA ILE A 104 9.24 -0.65 -4.49
C ILE A 104 8.71 -1.12 -5.85
N LEU A 105 9.58 -1.62 -6.72
CA LEU A 105 9.18 -2.00 -8.09
C LEU A 105 8.17 -3.15 -8.11
N SER A 106 8.40 -4.19 -7.30
CA SER A 106 7.50 -5.33 -7.20
C SER A 106 6.12 -4.91 -6.65
N ASN A 107 6.08 -4.13 -5.56
CA ASN A 107 4.81 -3.67 -4.99
C ASN A 107 4.07 -2.71 -5.92
N LEU A 108 4.78 -1.80 -6.62
CA LEU A 108 4.15 -0.95 -7.63
C LEU A 108 3.54 -1.77 -8.77
N PHE A 109 4.23 -2.81 -9.24
CA PHE A 109 3.71 -3.72 -10.25
C PHE A 109 2.45 -4.45 -9.74
N TYR A 110 2.49 -4.99 -8.53
CA TYR A 110 1.34 -5.66 -7.91
C TYR A 110 0.15 -4.70 -7.74
N LEU A 111 0.36 -3.49 -7.23
CA LEU A 111 -0.68 -2.48 -7.07
C LEU A 111 -1.28 -2.06 -8.41
N LEU A 112 -0.48 -1.93 -9.46
CA LEU A 112 -0.96 -1.62 -10.80
C LEU A 112 -1.87 -2.74 -11.34
N VAL A 113 -1.45 -4.01 -11.18
CA VAL A 113 -2.29 -5.16 -11.55
C VAL A 113 -3.58 -5.20 -10.74
N PHE A 114 -3.50 -4.95 -9.43
CA PHE A 114 -4.66 -4.86 -8.54
C PHE A 114 -5.63 -3.77 -8.99
N LEU A 115 -5.14 -2.56 -9.29
CA LEU A 115 -5.96 -1.45 -9.76
C LEU A 115 -6.62 -1.75 -11.10
N LEU A 116 -5.91 -2.38 -12.04
CA LEU A 116 -6.50 -2.80 -13.31
C LEU A 116 -7.65 -3.78 -13.09
N LEU A 117 -7.47 -4.79 -12.24
CA LEU A 117 -8.54 -5.72 -11.88
C LEU A 117 -9.72 -5.02 -11.22
N PHE A 118 -9.45 -4.14 -10.26
CA PHE A 118 -10.48 -3.35 -9.58
C PHE A 118 -11.30 -2.52 -10.58
N PHE A 119 -10.65 -1.79 -11.48
CA PHE A 119 -11.35 -0.97 -12.48
C PHE A 119 -12.10 -1.80 -13.52
N ILE A 120 -11.61 -2.98 -13.89
CA ILE A 120 -12.36 -3.92 -14.75
C ILE A 120 -13.69 -4.27 -14.09
N PHE A 121 -13.68 -4.72 -12.84
CA PHE A 121 -14.92 -5.08 -12.15
C PHE A 121 -15.80 -3.89 -11.83
N LEU A 122 -15.22 -2.72 -11.51
CA LEU A 122 -15.99 -1.50 -11.26
C LEU A 122 -16.73 -1.02 -12.53
N ASN A 123 -16.11 -1.19 -13.70
CA ASN A 123 -16.77 -0.94 -14.98
C ASN A 123 -17.92 -1.91 -15.25
N MET A 124 -17.93 -3.11 -14.66
CA MET A 124 -19.08 -4.01 -14.80
C MET A 124 -20.27 -3.59 -13.94
N THR A 125 -20.03 -2.93 -12.80
CA THR A 125 -21.08 -2.60 -11.83
C THR A 125 -21.59 -1.16 -11.93
N ASN A 126 -20.72 -0.18 -12.19
CA ASN A 126 -21.04 1.24 -12.04
C ASN A 126 -20.81 2.05 -13.33
N TYR A 127 -20.52 1.41 -14.47
CA TYR A 127 -20.33 2.12 -15.74
C TYR A 127 -21.56 2.93 -16.14
N GLY A 128 -21.32 4.13 -16.66
CA GLY A 128 -22.37 5.07 -17.05
C GLY A 128 -22.86 6.00 -15.93
N TYR A 129 -22.61 5.67 -14.65
CA TYR A 129 -22.98 6.53 -13.51
C TYR A 129 -21.90 7.56 -13.18
N PHE A 130 -21.46 8.35 -14.15
CA PHE A 130 -20.45 9.40 -13.91
C PHE A 130 -21.12 10.71 -13.48
N ARG A 131 -20.94 11.10 -12.22
CA ARG A 131 -21.42 12.39 -11.70
C ARG A 131 -20.31 13.11 -10.95
N ILE A 132 -19.93 14.26 -11.49
CA ILE A 132 -19.02 15.19 -10.83
C ILE A 132 -19.88 16.17 -10.03
N HIS A 133 -19.60 16.27 -8.74
CA HIS A 133 -20.30 17.17 -7.82
C HIS A 133 -19.33 17.63 -6.73
N ASP A 134 -19.75 18.65 -5.99
CA ASP A 134 -18.96 19.18 -4.88
C ASP A 134 -18.84 18.15 -3.75
N TRP A 135 -17.61 17.98 -3.27
CA TRP A 135 -17.28 17.03 -2.22
C TRP A 135 -17.45 17.68 -0.84
N ASN A 136 -18.54 17.34 -0.16
CA ASN A 136 -18.83 17.81 1.19
C ASN A 136 -18.64 19.34 1.32
N GLN A 137 -17.93 19.78 2.36
CA GLN A 137 -17.66 21.18 2.66
C GLN A 137 -16.32 21.69 2.06
N TYR A 138 -15.65 20.87 1.24
CA TYR A 138 -14.25 21.13 0.87
C TYR A 138 -14.06 22.13 -0.27
N GLY A 139 -15.13 22.53 -0.96
CA GLY A 139 -15.04 23.43 -2.11
C GLY A 139 -14.26 22.85 -3.29
N ILE A 140 -14.11 21.52 -3.37
CA ILE A 140 -13.52 20.78 -4.48
C ILE A 140 -14.50 19.73 -4.96
N ASN A 141 -14.35 19.25 -6.20
CA ASN A 141 -15.18 18.17 -6.69
C ASN A 141 -14.71 16.79 -6.19
N ASN A 142 -15.63 15.83 -6.21
CA ASN A 142 -15.39 14.44 -5.81
C ASN A 142 -14.23 13.77 -6.57
N LEU A 143 -14.04 14.08 -7.86
CA LEU A 143 -12.96 13.50 -8.68
C LEU A 143 -11.58 13.89 -8.15
N ILE A 144 -11.35 15.18 -7.90
CA ILE A 144 -10.09 15.70 -7.37
C ILE A 144 -9.81 15.08 -6.01
N TYR A 145 -10.83 15.03 -5.15
CA TYR A 145 -10.70 14.43 -3.83
C TYR A 145 -10.34 12.94 -3.89
N VAL A 146 -11.02 12.15 -4.73
CA VAL A 146 -10.72 10.72 -4.89
C VAL A 146 -9.32 10.48 -5.44
N LEU A 147 -8.87 11.28 -6.42
CA LEU A 147 -7.49 11.20 -6.92
C LEU A 147 -6.48 11.48 -5.82
N PHE A 148 -6.68 12.55 -5.05
CA PHE A 148 -5.84 12.89 -3.90
C PHE A 148 -5.81 11.73 -2.88
N TYR A 149 -6.98 11.22 -2.51
CA TYR A 149 -7.12 10.12 -1.57
C TYR A 149 -6.39 8.87 -2.04
N MET A 150 -6.57 8.47 -3.30
CA MET A 150 -5.94 7.28 -3.89
C MET A 150 -4.42 7.40 -3.97
N ILE A 151 -3.90 8.57 -4.37
CA ILE A 151 -2.46 8.83 -4.41
C ILE A 151 -1.88 8.69 -2.99
N ARG A 152 -2.51 9.35 -2.00
CA ARG A 152 -2.12 9.25 -0.58
C ARG A 152 -2.13 7.80 -0.11
N TYR A 153 -3.22 7.08 -0.39
CA TYR A 153 -3.46 5.69 0.01
C TYR A 153 -2.30 4.78 -0.39
N PHE A 154 -1.94 4.78 -1.68
CA PHE A 154 -0.88 3.89 -2.18
C PHE A 154 0.52 4.33 -1.79
N ILE A 155 0.78 5.64 -1.71
CA ILE A 155 2.09 6.14 -1.23
C ILE A 155 2.34 5.64 0.19
N TYR A 156 1.37 5.77 1.09
CA TYR A 156 1.51 5.28 2.46
C TYR A 156 1.65 3.77 2.50
N GLY A 157 0.86 3.03 1.71
CA GLY A 157 1.00 1.58 1.58
C GLY A 157 2.41 1.14 1.19
N ILE A 158 3.04 1.83 0.23
CA ILE A 158 4.43 1.55 -0.18
C ILE A 158 5.41 1.88 0.95
N LEU A 159 5.23 2.98 1.68
CA LEU A 159 6.08 3.31 2.82
C LEU A 159 6.02 2.23 3.91
N PHE A 160 4.83 1.70 4.20
CA PHE A 160 4.68 0.54 5.09
C PHE A 160 5.43 -0.68 4.57
N CYS A 161 5.34 -1.00 3.27
CA CYS A 161 6.10 -2.09 2.64
C CYS A 161 7.61 -1.93 2.84
N LEU A 162 8.14 -0.70 2.71
CA LEU A 162 9.55 -0.41 2.93
C LEU A 162 9.97 -0.61 4.39
N MET A 163 9.13 -0.21 5.35
CA MET A 163 9.38 -0.47 6.77
C MET A 163 9.52 -1.99 7.02
N ILE A 164 8.68 -2.81 6.40
CA ILE A 164 8.74 -4.28 6.53
C ILE A 164 10.06 -4.80 6.01
N ALA A 165 10.43 -4.39 4.80
CA ALA A 165 11.65 -4.86 4.16
C ALA A 165 12.89 -4.56 5.01
N LEU A 166 12.90 -3.40 5.68
CA LEU A 166 13.98 -2.98 6.58
C LEU A 166 13.99 -3.78 7.88
N LEU A 167 12.81 -4.17 8.40
CA LEU A 167 12.65 -4.91 9.66
C LEU A 167 12.70 -6.44 9.49
N TYR A 168 12.52 -6.97 8.28
CA TYR A 168 12.38 -8.39 7.98
C TYR A 168 13.54 -9.27 8.48
N ARG A 169 14.79 -8.90 8.19
CA ARG A 169 16.00 -9.65 8.59
C ARG A 169 16.58 -9.28 9.96
N PRO A 170 16.55 -8.01 10.46
CA PRO A 170 17.09 -7.73 11.79
C PRO A 170 16.26 -8.35 12.92
N TYR A 171 14.98 -8.63 12.67
CA TYR A 171 14.10 -9.36 13.57
C TYR A 171 13.82 -10.75 13.00
N HIS A 172 13.43 -11.71 13.84
CA HIS A 172 12.92 -12.98 13.33
C HIS A 172 11.61 -12.75 12.57
N GLN A 173 11.42 -13.43 11.44
CA GLN A 173 10.23 -13.31 10.57
C GLN A 173 8.91 -13.33 11.37
N LYS A 174 8.80 -14.22 12.37
CA LYS A 174 7.63 -14.35 13.24
C LYS A 174 7.32 -13.06 14.03
N SER A 175 8.35 -12.38 14.54
CA SER A 175 8.18 -11.14 15.32
C SER A 175 7.71 -9.99 14.42
N VAL A 176 8.28 -9.89 13.22
CA VAL A 176 7.86 -8.89 12.23
C VAL A 176 6.40 -9.13 11.82
N MET A 177 6.03 -10.38 11.53
CA MET A 177 4.64 -10.74 11.22
C MET A 177 3.68 -10.40 12.37
N LEU A 178 4.04 -10.68 13.63
CA LEU A 178 3.21 -10.34 14.79
C LEU A 178 2.96 -8.83 14.89
N SER A 179 4.00 -8.01 14.73
CA SER A 179 3.86 -6.54 14.74
C SER A 179 2.93 -6.04 13.64
N PHE A 180 2.96 -6.68 12.46
CA PHE A 180 2.05 -6.31 11.37
C PHE A 180 0.62 -6.82 11.57
N VAL A 181 0.41 -7.97 12.19
CA VAL A 181 -0.94 -8.42 12.59
C VAL A 181 -1.55 -7.44 13.59
N LEU A 182 -0.76 -6.95 14.55
CA LEU A 182 -1.19 -5.90 15.48
C LEU A 182 -1.45 -4.57 14.76
N PHE A 183 -0.67 -4.23 13.73
CA PHE A 183 -0.97 -3.07 12.91
C PHE A 183 -2.28 -3.24 12.13
N LEU A 184 -2.53 -4.41 11.56
CA LEU A 184 -3.74 -4.69 10.79
C LEU A 184 -5.01 -4.64 11.65
N SER A 185 -4.94 -5.08 12.91
CA SER A 185 -6.10 -5.04 13.79
C SER A 185 -6.60 -3.61 14.05
N GLY A 186 -5.73 -2.60 13.95
CA GLY A 186 -6.11 -1.20 14.10
C GLY A 186 -7.17 -0.72 13.07
N PHE A 187 -7.25 -1.34 11.89
CA PHE A 187 -8.33 -1.05 10.92
C PHE A 187 -9.72 -1.42 11.44
N LEU A 188 -9.82 -2.33 12.41
CA LEU A 188 -11.11 -2.73 13.03
C LEU A 188 -11.53 -1.79 14.17
N PHE A 189 -10.57 -1.08 14.78
CA PHE A 189 -10.81 -0.22 15.95
C PHE A 189 -11.03 1.24 15.57
N CYS A 190 -10.60 1.67 14.39
CA CYS A 190 -10.91 2.99 13.88
C CYS A 190 -12.32 3.03 13.29
N SER A 191 -13.20 3.82 13.90
CA SER A 191 -14.53 4.09 13.38
C SER A 191 -14.51 5.30 12.44
N ASN A 192 -15.44 5.33 11.48
CA ASN A 192 -15.69 6.52 10.68
C ASN A 192 -16.15 7.64 11.62
N THR A 193 -15.37 8.72 11.68
CA THR A 193 -15.65 9.86 12.55
C THR A 193 -16.45 10.88 11.76
N LYS A 194 -17.61 11.28 12.30
CA LYS A 194 -18.44 12.35 11.73
C LYS A 194 -18.06 13.73 12.26
N ALA A 195 -17.26 13.79 13.33
CA ALA A 195 -16.80 15.04 13.91
C ALA A 195 -15.68 15.62 13.06
N GLU A 196 -15.70 16.95 12.87
CA GLU A 196 -14.63 17.71 12.23
C GLU A 196 -13.38 17.67 13.12
N VAL A 197 -12.25 17.25 12.54
CA VAL A 197 -10.98 17.11 13.27
C VAL A 197 -9.88 17.86 12.57
N SER A 198 -9.11 18.62 13.35
CA SER A 198 -8.00 19.43 12.87
C SER A 198 -6.74 18.61 12.55
N THR A 199 -6.42 17.61 13.37
CA THR A 199 -5.26 16.72 13.14
C THR A 199 -5.50 15.31 13.68
N MET A 200 -4.97 14.32 12.96
CA MET A 200 -4.99 12.92 13.40
C MET A 200 -3.60 12.30 13.21
N LEU A 201 -3.06 11.67 14.25
CA LEU A 201 -1.74 11.04 14.19
C LEU A 201 -1.81 9.54 13.92
N LEU A 202 -2.97 8.92 14.14
CA LEU A 202 -3.14 7.48 13.96
C LEU A 202 -3.11 7.11 12.47
N PRO A 203 -2.31 6.10 12.08
CA PRO A 203 -2.16 5.67 10.69
C PRO A 203 -3.48 5.35 9.98
N TRP A 204 -4.35 4.66 10.70
CA TRP A 204 -5.60 4.11 10.15
C TRP A 204 -6.57 5.21 9.73
N ASN A 205 -6.56 6.36 10.42
CA ASN A 205 -7.48 7.46 10.15
C ASN A 205 -7.33 8.01 8.72
N TYR A 206 -6.13 7.94 8.14
CA TYR A 206 -5.90 8.35 6.75
C TYR A 206 -6.49 7.41 5.70
N TYR A 207 -6.97 6.23 6.12
CA TYR A 207 -7.62 5.22 5.31
C TYR A 207 -9.13 5.08 5.62
N HIS A 208 -9.67 5.84 6.56
CA HIS A 208 -11.09 5.84 6.88
C HIS A 208 -11.77 7.11 6.37
N MET A 209 -13.11 7.11 6.44
CA MET A 209 -13.89 8.31 6.21
C MET A 209 -13.76 9.22 7.44
N VAL A 210 -12.93 10.25 7.31
CA VAL A 210 -12.70 11.30 8.31
C VAL A 210 -13.13 12.63 7.71
N CYS A 211 -13.90 13.41 8.47
CA CYS A 211 -14.24 14.78 8.10
C CYS A 211 -13.20 15.74 8.69
N TYR A 212 -12.43 16.42 7.84
CA TYR A 212 -11.59 17.56 8.26
C TYR A 212 -12.37 18.87 8.09
N ASP A 213 -11.93 19.93 8.77
CA ASP A 213 -12.56 21.25 8.70
C ASP A 213 -12.48 21.85 7.27
N SER A 214 -11.41 21.54 6.54
CA SER A 214 -11.25 21.96 5.15
C SER A 214 -10.28 21.04 4.41
N PHE A 215 -10.34 21.08 3.08
CA PHE A 215 -9.38 20.35 2.24
C PHE A 215 -7.93 20.79 2.45
N GLN A 216 -7.69 22.06 2.77
CA GLN A 216 -6.35 22.57 3.06
C GLN A 216 -5.78 21.94 4.34
N VAL A 217 -6.62 21.79 5.37
CA VAL A 217 -6.25 21.12 6.62
C VAL A 217 -5.95 19.64 6.36
N GLU A 218 -6.78 18.96 5.56
CA GLU A 218 -6.51 17.56 5.20
C GLU A 218 -5.24 17.38 4.36
N LEU A 219 -4.96 18.31 3.44
CA LEU A 219 -3.71 18.31 2.68
C LEU A 219 -2.50 18.45 3.62
N LEU A 220 -2.53 19.44 4.51
CA LEU A 220 -1.44 19.69 5.46
C LEU A 220 -1.24 18.51 6.41
N SER A 221 -2.32 17.92 6.94
CA SER A 221 -2.24 16.74 7.80
C SER A 221 -1.66 15.54 7.06
N SER A 222 -2.09 15.32 5.81
CA SER A 222 -1.58 14.25 4.95
C SER A 222 -0.10 14.44 4.61
N PHE A 223 0.34 15.66 4.29
CA PHE A 223 1.76 15.92 4.07
C PHE A 223 2.58 15.79 5.37
N GLY A 224 2.07 16.28 6.50
CA GLY A 224 2.71 16.11 7.80
C GLY A 224 2.90 14.63 8.15
N TYR A 225 1.87 13.82 7.96
CA TYR A 225 1.94 12.38 8.19
C TYR A 225 2.86 11.66 7.18
N PHE A 226 2.89 12.09 5.92
CA PHE A 226 3.85 11.60 4.93
C PHE A 226 5.30 11.82 5.39
N PHE A 227 5.63 13.02 5.86
CA PHE A 227 6.98 13.31 6.38
C PHE A 227 7.30 12.52 7.64
N LEU A 228 6.32 12.30 8.52
CA LEU A 228 6.47 11.44 9.68
C LEU A 228 6.79 10.00 9.26
N LEU A 229 6.04 9.43 8.31
CA LEU A 229 6.32 8.09 7.80
C LEU A 229 7.71 8.00 7.17
N LEU A 230 8.10 8.98 6.34
CA LEU A 230 9.45 9.03 5.77
C LEU A 230 10.53 9.07 6.85
N PHE A 231 10.33 9.87 7.90
CA PHE A 231 11.24 9.96 9.02
C PHE A 231 11.38 8.62 9.75
N VAL A 232 10.26 7.93 10.03
CA VAL A 232 10.26 6.59 10.64
C VAL A 232 10.95 5.56 9.74
N THR A 233 10.67 5.55 8.43
CA THR A 233 11.35 4.67 7.48
C THR A 233 12.86 4.95 7.43
N TRP A 234 13.25 6.23 7.49
CA TRP A 234 14.66 6.62 7.56
C TRP A 234 15.32 6.15 8.86
N LEU A 235 14.65 6.23 10.01
CA LEU A 235 15.15 5.68 11.28
C LEU A 235 15.39 4.17 11.18
N PHE A 236 14.47 3.41 10.58
CA PHE A 236 14.66 1.98 10.33
C PHE A 236 15.81 1.70 9.38
N TYR A 237 15.99 2.55 8.35
CA TYR A 237 17.14 2.45 7.45
C TYR A 237 18.46 2.65 8.20
N GLN A 238 18.56 3.68 9.05
CA GLN A 238 19.75 3.95 9.86
C GLN A 238 20.03 2.84 10.86
N TYR A 239 19.00 2.34 11.55
CA TYR A 239 19.09 1.20 12.46
C TYR A 239 19.66 -0.03 11.72
N ARG A 240 19.07 -0.36 10.56
CA ARG A 240 19.51 -1.49 9.74
C ARG A 240 20.94 -1.29 9.24
N TYR A 241 21.32 -0.07 8.86
CA TYR A 241 22.67 0.26 8.43
C TYR A 241 23.70 0.09 9.55
N ARG A 242 23.37 0.46 10.80
CA ARG A 242 24.27 0.38 11.96
C ARG A 242 24.41 -1.03 12.55
N LYS A 243 23.37 -1.89 12.51
CA LYS A 243 23.42 -3.26 13.07
C LYS A 243 24.49 -4.11 12.37
N ARG A 244 25.58 -4.49 13.06
CA ARG A 244 26.60 -5.42 12.54
C ARG A 244 25.96 -6.82 12.40
N GLY A 245 26.07 -7.42 11.21
CA GLY A 245 25.41 -8.69 10.88
C GLY A 245 24.90 -8.68 9.44
N MET A 246 25.82 -8.94 8.51
CA MET A 246 25.48 -9.81 7.37
C MET A 246 25.52 -11.23 7.88
#